data_AF-A0A662Q529-F1
#
_entry.id   AF-A0A662Q529-F1
#
_cell.length_a   1.000
_cell.length_b   1.000
_cell.length_c   1.000
_cell.angle_alpha   90.00
_cell.angle_beta   90.00
_cell.angle_gamma   90.00
#
_symmetry.space_group_name_H-M   'P 1'
#
loop_
_entity.id
_entity.type
_entity.pdbx_description
1 polymer ?
#
loop_
_entity_poly.entity_id
_entity_poly.type
_entity_poly.pdbx_seq_one_letter_code
_entity_poly.pdbx_strand_id
1 'polypeptide(L)'
;MRLKEFLAERLPEVDPELLPSHAKIIGGVALLRLRPELDKLEEEIGRLLLEFYRVKAVYRVYGVIGIERRPIIKHLVGEEVREIIHREYGYCFKLDLTRLMLCLGNSFERLRMAALTRDGEVVLDMFAGVGQFTIPIATLSNPGKIYSIELNPEAYEYLLENIRLNRVEDRVQAILGDCVEIAPRKLREIADRVIMGYFHGTIRALPAALSALKPVGGIIHFHELARRGSEERFVKQVV
;
A
#
# COMPACT_ATOMS: atom_id res chain seq x y z
N MET A 1 0.60 -23.16 17.29
CA MET A 1 1.36 -22.30 18.22
C MET A 1 1.38 -20.89 17.66
N ARG A 2 1.04 -19.88 18.44
CA ARG A 2 1.10 -18.46 18.03
C ARG A 2 2.55 -17.94 18.17
N LEU A 3 2.90 -16.87 17.46
CA LEU A 3 4.26 -16.30 17.54
C LEU A 3 4.64 -15.92 18.98
N LYS A 4 3.73 -15.25 19.71
CA LYS A 4 4.00 -14.82 21.09
C LYS A 4 4.35 -16.00 22.01
N GLU A 5 3.63 -17.12 21.87
CA GLU A 5 3.87 -18.37 22.62
C GLU A 5 5.23 -18.97 22.24
N PHE A 6 5.50 -19.08 20.93
CA PHE A 6 6.77 -19.59 20.40
C PHE A 6 7.99 -18.82 20.90
N LEU A 7 7.88 -17.49 20.96
CA LEU A 7 8.94 -16.62 21.47
C LEU A 7 9.09 -16.73 22.97
N ALA A 8 7.99 -16.79 23.74
CA ALA A 8 8.03 -16.90 25.20
C ALA A 8 8.69 -18.21 25.67
N GLU A 9 8.46 -19.33 24.95
CA GLU A 9 9.14 -20.60 25.23
C GLU A 9 10.66 -20.54 25.03
N ARG A 10 11.13 -19.70 24.10
CA ARG A 10 12.55 -19.61 23.70
C ARG A 10 13.29 -18.46 24.37
N LEU A 11 12.56 -17.48 24.88
CA LEU A 11 13.07 -16.29 25.57
C LEU A 11 12.38 -16.17 26.94
N PRO A 12 12.58 -17.14 27.87
CA PRO A 12 11.84 -17.20 29.13
C PRO A 12 12.13 -16.02 30.08
N GLU A 13 13.27 -15.35 29.89
CA GLU A 13 13.68 -14.18 30.69
C GLU A 13 13.04 -12.86 30.21
N VAL A 14 12.36 -12.87 29.06
CA VAL A 14 11.73 -11.67 28.50
C VAL A 14 10.28 -11.61 28.94
N ASP A 15 9.85 -10.46 29.47
CA ASP A 15 8.45 -10.21 29.76
C ASP A 15 7.59 -10.50 28.51
N PRO A 16 6.66 -11.48 28.57
CA PRO A 16 5.82 -11.83 27.45
C PRO A 16 5.04 -10.64 26.90
N GLU A 17 4.68 -9.63 27.69
CA GLU A 17 3.94 -8.45 27.22
C GLU A 17 4.74 -7.54 26.27
N LEU A 18 6.07 -7.67 26.28
CA LEU A 18 6.94 -6.98 25.34
C LEU A 18 7.01 -7.72 23.99
N LEU A 19 6.85 -9.05 24.00
CA LEU A 19 7.05 -9.89 22.82
C LEU A 19 6.02 -9.60 21.71
N PRO A 20 6.48 -9.53 20.44
CA PRO A 20 5.58 -9.29 19.32
C PRO A 20 4.62 -10.46 19.12
N SER A 21 3.35 -10.14 18.86
CA SER A 21 2.31 -11.15 18.59
C SER A 21 2.25 -11.59 17.14
N HIS A 22 2.77 -10.78 16.21
CA HIS A 22 2.78 -11.05 14.78
C HIS A 22 3.89 -10.26 14.07
N ALA A 23 4.24 -10.70 12.87
CA ALA A 23 4.99 -9.91 11.88
C ALA A 23 4.19 -9.88 10.57
N LYS A 24 4.39 -8.83 9.78
CA LYS A 24 3.77 -8.72 8.45
C LYS A 24 4.59 -9.50 7.45
N ILE A 25 3.99 -10.46 6.75
CA ILE A 25 4.68 -11.25 5.73
C ILE A 25 4.38 -10.67 4.34
N ILE A 26 5.43 -10.39 3.58
CA ILE A 26 5.33 -9.83 2.23
C ILE A 26 6.42 -10.45 1.36
N GLY A 27 6.06 -11.01 0.20
CA GLY A 27 7.04 -11.54 -0.76
C GLY A 27 8.10 -12.51 -0.21
N GLY A 28 7.77 -13.30 0.81
CA GLY A 28 8.71 -14.24 1.44
C GLY A 28 9.67 -13.61 2.47
N VAL A 29 9.42 -12.37 2.91
CA VAL A 29 10.12 -11.70 4.01
C VAL A 29 9.16 -11.31 5.13
N ALA A 30 9.66 -11.26 6.36
CA ALA A 30 8.93 -10.79 7.52
C ALA A 30 9.31 -9.35 7.89
N LEU A 31 8.32 -8.49 8.04
CA LEU A 31 8.43 -7.12 8.51
C LEU A 31 7.99 -7.05 9.98
N LEU A 32 8.94 -6.87 10.88
CA LEU A 32 8.76 -6.86 12.31
C LEU A 32 8.73 -5.42 12.84
N ARG A 33 7.71 -5.07 13.62
CA ARG A 33 7.76 -3.90 14.52
C ARG A 33 8.13 -4.39 15.90
N LEU A 34 9.14 -3.76 16.48
CA LEU A 34 9.71 -4.16 17.75
C LEU A 34 9.76 -2.97 18.71
N ARG A 35 9.37 -3.21 19.95
CA ARG A 35 9.44 -2.19 21.01
C ARG A 35 10.91 -1.90 21.37
N PRO A 36 11.25 -0.65 21.77
CA PRO A 36 12.63 -0.28 22.11
C PRO A 36 13.28 -1.13 23.22
N GLU A 37 12.47 -1.64 24.16
CA GLU A 37 12.93 -2.49 25.26
C GLU A 37 13.59 -3.80 24.78
N LEU A 38 13.27 -4.22 23.55
CA LEU A 38 13.78 -5.44 22.93
C LEU A 38 14.93 -5.17 21.94
N ASP A 39 15.48 -3.96 21.88
CA ASP A 39 16.54 -3.59 20.93
C ASP A 39 17.77 -4.51 21.02
N LYS A 40 18.17 -4.90 22.25
CA LYS A 40 19.30 -5.81 22.46
C LYS A 40 19.06 -7.23 21.96
N LEU A 41 17.80 -7.61 21.77
CA LEU A 41 17.38 -8.95 21.36
C LEU A 41 16.89 -8.98 19.90
N GLU A 42 17.00 -7.88 19.16
CA GLU A 42 16.36 -7.77 17.85
C GLU A 42 16.84 -8.81 16.84
N GLU A 43 18.14 -9.14 16.83
CA GLU A 43 18.68 -10.19 15.97
C GLU A 43 18.21 -11.58 16.38
N GLU A 44 18.19 -11.88 17.69
CA GLU A 44 17.75 -13.17 18.21
C GLU A 44 16.27 -13.41 17.91
N ILE A 45 15.42 -12.41 18.20
CA ILE A 45 14.01 -12.41 17.81
C ILE A 45 13.88 -12.55 16.29
N GLY A 46 14.74 -11.86 15.52
CA GLY A 46 14.82 -12.01 14.07
C GLY A 46 15.05 -13.46 13.63
N ARG A 47 16.04 -14.17 14.21
CA ARG A 47 16.33 -15.58 13.89
C ARG A 47 15.12 -16.48 14.20
N LEU A 48 14.47 -16.24 15.34
CA LEU A 48 13.26 -16.96 15.73
C LEU A 48 12.09 -16.73 14.76
N LEU A 49 11.93 -15.51 14.24
CA LEU A 49 10.92 -15.22 13.21
C LEU A 49 11.24 -15.90 11.87
N LEU A 50 12.51 -16.00 11.50
CA LEU A 50 12.96 -16.68 10.28
C LEU A 50 12.56 -18.16 10.31
N GLU A 51 12.77 -18.83 11.44
CA GLU A 51 12.31 -20.21 11.68
C GLU A 51 10.78 -20.30 11.69
N PHE A 52 10.12 -19.46 12.48
CA PHE A 52 8.67 -19.54 12.72
C PHE A 52 7.86 -19.34 11.43
N TYR A 53 8.19 -18.30 10.65
CA TYR A 53 7.47 -17.98 9.41
C TYR A 53 8.05 -18.67 8.17
N ARG A 54 9.21 -19.33 8.27
CA ARG A 54 9.93 -19.94 7.15
C ARG A 54 10.13 -18.95 5.99
N VAL A 55 10.60 -17.77 6.33
CA VAL A 55 10.88 -16.65 5.41
C VAL A 55 12.35 -16.59 5.06
N LYS A 56 12.70 -15.89 3.98
CA LYS A 56 14.08 -15.71 3.53
C LYS A 56 14.85 -14.71 4.39
N ALA A 57 14.18 -13.68 4.88
CA ALA A 57 14.77 -12.64 5.70
C ALA A 57 13.76 -11.93 6.59
N VAL A 58 14.28 -11.23 7.60
CA VAL A 58 13.51 -10.45 8.55
C VAL A 58 14.05 -9.03 8.59
N TYR A 59 13.15 -8.06 8.44
CA TYR A 59 13.45 -6.64 8.53
C TYR A 59 12.69 -6.02 9.71
N ARG A 60 13.36 -5.14 10.46
CA ARG A 60 12.71 -4.27 11.43
C ARG A 60 12.12 -3.05 10.72
N VAL A 61 10.91 -2.66 11.08
CA VAL A 61 10.21 -1.48 10.57
C VAL A 61 10.12 -0.42 11.66
N TYR A 62 10.65 0.77 11.37
CA TYR A 62 10.57 1.94 12.25
C TYR A 62 9.43 2.88 11.88
N GLY A 63 9.04 2.93 10.60
CA GLY A 63 7.98 3.81 10.14
C GLY A 63 8.07 4.12 8.65
N VAL A 64 7.49 5.26 8.27
CA VAL A 64 7.57 5.83 6.92
C VAL A 64 7.83 7.33 7.01
N ILE A 65 8.49 7.92 6.02
CA ILE A 65 8.87 9.33 6.00
C ILE A 65 8.61 10.00 4.65
N GLY A 66 8.37 11.31 4.69
CA GLY A 66 8.22 12.16 3.50
C GLY A 66 6.89 11.97 2.77
N ILE A 67 6.69 12.77 1.72
CA ILE A 67 5.47 12.75 0.89
C ILE A 67 5.34 11.44 0.09
N GLU A 68 6.47 10.84 -0.29
CA GLU A 68 6.53 9.56 -1.00
C GLU A 68 6.35 8.36 -0.06
N ARG A 69 6.24 8.61 1.25
CA ARG A 69 6.06 7.61 2.32
C ARG A 69 7.11 6.50 2.27
N ARG A 70 8.38 6.85 2.06
CA ARG A 70 9.49 5.90 2.01
C ARG A 70 9.58 5.11 3.32
N PRO A 71 9.72 3.78 3.28
CA PRO A 71 9.82 2.96 4.48
C PRO A 71 11.18 3.17 5.16
N ILE A 72 11.18 3.19 6.49
CA ILE A 72 12.40 3.17 7.31
C ILE A 72 12.52 1.77 7.88
N ILE A 73 13.41 0.97 7.31
CA ILE A 73 13.62 -0.42 7.70
C ILE A 73 15.09 -0.75 7.88
N LYS A 74 15.37 -1.77 8.71
CA LYS A 74 16.70 -2.33 8.94
C LYS A 74 16.64 -3.84 8.70
N HIS A 75 17.53 -4.38 7.88
CA HIS A 75 17.72 -5.83 7.79
C HIS A 75 18.23 -6.35 9.13
N LEU A 76 17.60 -7.42 9.65
CA LEU A 76 18.03 -8.06 10.90
C LEU A 76 18.80 -9.34 10.62
N VAL A 77 18.19 -10.26 9.86
CA VAL A 77 18.75 -11.61 9.61
C VAL A 77 18.24 -12.20 8.29
N GLY A 78 18.93 -13.21 7.80
CA GLY A 78 18.60 -13.94 6.56
C GLY A 78 19.24 -13.33 5.32
N GLU A 79 18.71 -13.64 4.15
CA GLU A 79 19.18 -13.12 2.86
C GLU A 79 19.03 -11.59 2.76
N GLU A 80 19.91 -10.91 2.02
CA GLU A 80 19.74 -9.48 1.71
C GLU A 80 18.73 -9.27 0.57
N VAL A 81 17.44 -9.42 0.89
CA VAL A 81 16.34 -9.32 -0.08
C VAL A 81 15.81 -7.90 -0.17
N ARG A 82 16.07 -7.22 -1.29
CA ARG A 82 15.55 -5.87 -1.55
C ARG A 82 14.29 -5.88 -2.39
N GLU A 83 14.34 -6.58 -3.52
CA GLU A 83 13.23 -6.70 -4.45
C GLU A 83 12.42 -7.96 -4.16
N ILE A 84 11.10 -7.82 -4.13
CA ILE A 84 10.17 -8.91 -3.85
C ILE A 84 9.02 -8.93 -4.84
N ILE A 85 8.38 -10.10 -4.95
CA ILE A 85 7.05 -10.25 -5.57
C ILE A 85 6.09 -10.73 -4.48
N HIS A 86 5.14 -9.88 -4.11
CA HIS A 86 4.03 -10.23 -3.23
C HIS A 86 2.83 -10.68 -4.05
N ARG A 87 2.23 -11.81 -3.69
CA ARG A 87 1.03 -12.35 -4.36
C ARG A 87 -0.16 -12.22 -3.44
N GLU A 88 -1.28 -11.77 -3.98
CA GLU A 88 -2.51 -11.54 -3.23
C GLU A 88 -3.71 -11.72 -4.17
N TYR A 89 -4.71 -12.50 -3.77
CA TYR A 89 -5.97 -12.76 -4.51
C TYR A 89 -5.82 -12.97 -6.03
N GLY A 90 -4.73 -13.63 -6.47
CA GLY A 90 -4.48 -13.93 -7.88
C GLY A 90 -3.69 -12.89 -8.66
N TYR A 91 -3.46 -11.69 -8.10
CA TYR A 91 -2.57 -10.67 -8.66
C TYR A 91 -1.25 -10.58 -7.90
N CYS A 92 -0.29 -9.85 -8.46
CA CYS A 92 1.07 -9.72 -7.94
C CYS A 92 1.51 -8.25 -7.86
N PHE A 93 2.34 -7.94 -6.87
CA PHE A 93 3.07 -6.68 -6.74
C PHE A 93 4.56 -6.94 -6.65
N LYS A 94 5.32 -6.38 -7.57
CA LYS A 94 6.76 -6.27 -7.54
C LYS A 94 7.17 -4.89 -7.01
N LEU A 95 8.14 -4.84 -6.10
CA LEU A 95 8.69 -3.62 -5.50
C LEU A 95 10.04 -3.85 -4.80
N ASP A 96 10.87 -2.81 -4.68
CA ASP A 96 11.96 -2.73 -3.70
C ASP A 96 11.37 -2.35 -2.32
N LEU A 97 11.32 -3.30 -1.38
CA LEU A 97 10.73 -3.09 -0.06
C LEU A 97 11.52 -2.16 0.86
N THR A 98 12.79 -1.87 0.51
CA THR A 98 13.66 -0.93 1.22
C THR A 98 13.43 0.52 0.78
N ARG A 99 12.78 0.73 -0.36
CA ARG A 99 12.58 2.05 -0.97
C ARG A 99 11.11 2.43 -1.12
N LEU A 100 10.24 1.44 -1.29
CA LEU A 100 8.83 1.61 -1.57
C LEU A 100 7.97 0.85 -0.56
N MET A 101 6.78 1.38 -0.30
CA MET A 101 5.81 0.76 0.61
C MET A 101 4.64 0.17 -0.16
N LEU A 102 4.20 -1.02 0.29
CA LEU A 102 2.88 -1.57 0.00
C LEU A 102 2.08 -1.67 1.32
N CYS A 103 0.91 -1.03 1.39
CA CYS A 103 0.10 -1.08 2.60
C CYS A 103 -0.66 -2.42 2.69
N LEU A 104 -0.04 -3.42 3.34
CA LEU A 104 -0.67 -4.73 3.53
C LEU A 104 -2.00 -4.68 4.30
N GLY A 105 -2.19 -3.67 5.17
CA GLY A 105 -3.45 -3.49 5.91
C GLY A 105 -4.64 -3.13 5.02
N ASN A 106 -4.40 -2.64 3.80
CA ASN A 106 -5.44 -2.25 2.86
C ASN A 106 -5.92 -3.42 1.98
N SER A 107 -5.58 -4.67 2.32
CA SER A 107 -5.98 -5.87 1.56
C SER A 107 -7.50 -5.92 1.27
N PHE A 108 -8.33 -5.80 2.31
CA PHE A 108 -9.78 -5.77 2.15
C PHE A 108 -10.28 -4.53 1.42
N GLU A 109 -9.62 -3.38 1.60
CA GLU A 109 -10.01 -2.16 0.89
C GLU A 109 -9.70 -2.26 -0.61
N ARG A 110 -8.59 -2.90 -1.01
CA ARG A 110 -8.29 -3.22 -2.41
C ARG A 110 -9.38 -4.08 -3.04
N LEU A 111 -9.80 -5.13 -2.34
CA LEU A 111 -10.92 -5.98 -2.78
C LEU A 111 -12.23 -5.20 -2.88
N ARG A 112 -12.52 -4.34 -1.89
CA ARG A 112 -13.72 -3.49 -1.91
C ARG A 112 -13.72 -2.55 -3.10
N MET A 113 -12.60 -1.91 -3.42
CA MET A 113 -12.49 -1.03 -4.59
C MET A 113 -12.71 -1.77 -5.90
N ALA A 114 -12.15 -2.96 -6.06
CA ALA A 114 -12.42 -3.80 -7.23
C ALA A 114 -13.90 -4.19 -7.31
N ALA A 115 -14.51 -4.64 -6.21
CA ALA A 115 -15.92 -5.05 -6.18
C ALA A 115 -16.91 -3.89 -6.43
N LEU A 116 -16.55 -2.65 -6.09
CA LEU A 116 -17.38 -1.48 -6.36
C LEU A 116 -17.22 -0.95 -7.80
N THR A 117 -16.19 -1.36 -8.53
CA THR A 117 -15.94 -0.91 -9.90
C THR A 117 -16.89 -1.64 -10.83
N ARG A 118 -17.72 -0.88 -11.56
CA ARG A 118 -18.68 -1.43 -12.51
C ARG A 118 -18.03 -1.65 -13.88
N ASP A 119 -18.62 -2.57 -14.63
CA ASP A 119 -18.21 -2.85 -16.00
C ASP A 119 -18.19 -1.58 -16.86
N GLY A 120 -17.07 -1.36 -17.54
CA GLY A 120 -16.87 -0.22 -18.43
C GLY A 120 -16.54 1.11 -17.73
N GLU A 121 -16.44 1.18 -16.40
CA GLU A 121 -16.06 2.42 -15.70
C GLU A 121 -14.68 2.93 -16.12
N VAL A 122 -14.56 4.26 -16.25
CA VAL A 122 -13.28 4.96 -16.29
C VAL A 122 -12.86 5.29 -14.85
N VAL A 123 -11.77 4.69 -14.40
CA VAL A 123 -11.23 4.87 -13.05
C VAL A 123 -9.98 5.74 -13.10
N LEU A 124 -9.87 6.71 -12.19
CA LEU A 124 -8.66 7.49 -11.95
C LEU A 124 -8.09 7.13 -10.58
N ASP A 125 -6.88 6.57 -10.54
CA ASP A 125 -6.07 6.38 -9.34
C ASP A 125 -5.07 7.54 -9.23
N MET A 126 -5.28 8.47 -8.30
CA MET A 126 -4.46 9.69 -8.20
C MET A 126 -3.12 9.50 -7.49
N PHE A 127 -2.95 8.39 -6.77
CA PHE A 127 -1.78 8.10 -5.94
C PHE A 127 -1.41 6.62 -6.10
N ALA A 128 -1.10 6.22 -7.32
CA ALA A 128 -1.08 4.82 -7.71
C ALA A 128 -0.04 3.99 -6.95
N GLY A 129 1.09 4.60 -6.54
CA GLY A 129 2.23 3.90 -5.99
C GLY A 129 2.72 2.84 -6.98
N VAL A 130 2.95 1.63 -6.48
CA VAL A 130 3.26 0.45 -7.31
C VAL A 130 1.99 -0.21 -7.93
N GLY A 131 0.86 0.48 -7.87
CA GLY A 131 -0.44 0.05 -8.38
C GLY A 131 -1.38 -0.50 -7.31
N GLN A 132 -1.31 0.01 -6.08
CA GLN A 132 -2.00 -0.57 -4.92
C GLN A 132 -3.50 -0.76 -5.13
N PHE A 133 -4.19 0.20 -5.76
CA PHE A 133 -5.60 0.05 -6.14
C PHE A 133 -5.77 -0.29 -7.62
N THR A 134 -4.93 0.28 -8.47
CA THR A 134 -4.89 0.03 -9.92
C THR A 134 -4.88 -1.46 -10.28
N ILE A 135 -3.95 -2.26 -9.74
CA ILE A 135 -3.80 -3.67 -10.14
C ILE A 135 -4.99 -4.54 -9.71
N PRO A 136 -5.47 -4.49 -8.45
CA PRO A 136 -6.66 -5.24 -8.05
C PRO A 136 -7.90 -4.88 -8.89
N ILE A 137 -8.13 -3.60 -9.18
CA ILE A 137 -9.27 -3.17 -10.00
C ILE A 137 -9.12 -3.74 -11.42
N ALA A 138 -7.94 -3.59 -12.04
CA ALA A 138 -7.70 -4.06 -13.39
C ALA A 138 -7.84 -5.59 -13.55
N THR A 139 -7.51 -6.35 -12.52
CA THR A 139 -7.47 -7.82 -12.53
C THR A 139 -8.76 -8.48 -12.05
N LEU A 140 -9.44 -7.91 -11.06
CA LEU A 140 -10.62 -8.51 -10.43
C LEU A 140 -11.95 -7.90 -10.87
N SER A 141 -11.91 -6.84 -11.67
CA SER A 141 -13.10 -6.19 -12.24
C SER A 141 -12.92 -5.93 -13.74
N ASN A 142 -13.92 -5.33 -14.38
CA ASN A 142 -13.94 -5.09 -15.82
C ASN A 142 -14.01 -3.60 -16.17
N PRO A 143 -13.03 -2.77 -15.76
CA PRO A 143 -13.04 -1.34 -16.06
C PRO A 143 -12.84 -1.12 -17.56
N GLY A 144 -13.44 -0.05 -18.10
CA GLY A 144 -13.19 0.37 -19.48
C GLY A 144 -11.79 0.94 -19.66
N LYS A 145 -11.35 1.75 -18.68
CA LYS A 145 -9.99 2.30 -18.63
C LYS A 145 -9.61 2.65 -17.19
N ILE A 146 -8.35 2.46 -16.83
CA ILE A 146 -7.77 3.00 -15.59
C ILE A 146 -6.64 3.98 -15.96
N TYR A 147 -6.72 5.19 -15.43
CA TYR A 147 -5.62 6.15 -15.44
C TYR A 147 -4.96 6.17 -14.06
N SER A 148 -3.66 5.93 -14.01
CA SER A 148 -2.93 5.79 -12.75
C SER A 148 -1.81 6.81 -12.69
N ILE A 149 -1.95 7.81 -11.83
CA ILE A 149 -0.96 8.88 -11.66
C ILE A 149 -0.04 8.52 -10.50
N GLU A 150 1.26 8.61 -10.73
CA GLU A 150 2.28 8.41 -9.69
C GLU A 150 3.33 9.52 -9.76
N LEU A 151 3.68 10.07 -8.59
CA LEU A 151 4.62 11.19 -8.47
C LEU A 151 6.08 10.71 -8.44
N ASN A 152 6.35 9.63 -7.70
CA ASN A 152 7.69 9.08 -7.51
C ASN A 152 8.12 8.28 -8.76
N PRO A 153 9.16 8.70 -9.49
CA PRO A 153 9.63 7.99 -10.69
C PRO A 153 9.97 6.53 -10.44
N GLU A 154 10.50 6.19 -9.25
CA GLU A 154 10.82 4.81 -8.92
C GLU A 154 9.57 3.95 -8.72
N ALA A 155 8.56 4.48 -8.01
CA ALA A 155 7.28 3.78 -7.84
C ALA A 155 6.57 3.61 -9.19
N TYR A 156 6.69 4.60 -10.07
CA TYR A 156 6.15 4.58 -11.43
C TYR A 156 6.78 3.46 -12.29
N GLU A 157 8.10 3.25 -12.22
CA GLU A 157 8.72 2.13 -12.93
C GLU A 157 8.18 0.78 -12.44
N TYR A 158 8.04 0.60 -11.12
CA TYR A 158 7.41 -0.60 -10.57
C TYR A 158 5.92 -0.72 -10.91
N LEU A 159 5.20 0.39 -11.04
CA LEU A 159 3.82 0.40 -11.54
C LEU A 159 3.77 -0.13 -12.98
N LEU A 160 4.65 0.34 -13.86
CA LEU A 160 4.74 -0.16 -15.24
C LEU A 160 5.07 -1.65 -15.28
N GLU A 161 6.02 -2.11 -14.46
CA GLU A 161 6.33 -3.53 -14.32
C GLU A 161 5.14 -4.34 -13.81
N ASN A 162 4.41 -3.83 -12.83
CA ASN A 162 3.24 -4.50 -12.26
C ASN A 162 2.07 -4.57 -13.24
N ILE A 163 1.87 -3.54 -14.06
CA ILE A 163 0.88 -3.58 -15.15
C ILE A 163 1.21 -4.75 -16.09
N ARG A 164 2.47 -4.90 -16.49
CA ARG A 164 2.91 -6.00 -17.37
C ARG A 164 2.85 -7.36 -16.68
N LEU A 165 3.29 -7.43 -15.44
CA LEU A 165 3.31 -8.66 -14.63
C LEU A 165 1.90 -9.25 -14.49
N ASN A 166 0.89 -8.39 -14.39
CA ASN A 166 -0.51 -8.78 -14.25
C ASN A 166 -1.29 -8.81 -15.57
N ARG A 167 -0.64 -8.50 -16.70
CA ARG A 167 -1.23 -8.55 -18.06
C ARG A 167 -2.45 -7.63 -18.22
N VAL A 168 -2.35 -6.40 -17.71
CA VAL A 168 -3.42 -5.39 -17.73
C VAL A 168 -3.05 -4.14 -18.53
N GLU A 169 -2.07 -4.24 -19.43
CA GLU A 169 -1.62 -3.16 -20.32
C GLU A 169 -2.74 -2.62 -21.23
N ASP A 170 -3.72 -3.46 -21.58
CA ASP A 170 -4.85 -3.11 -22.44
C ASP A 170 -5.73 -2.02 -21.81
N ARG A 171 -5.92 -2.08 -20.50
CA ARG A 171 -6.87 -1.24 -19.75
C ARG A 171 -6.21 -0.21 -18.84
N VAL A 172 -4.95 -0.37 -18.45
CA VAL A 172 -4.25 0.56 -17.54
C VAL A 172 -3.32 1.50 -18.31
N GLN A 173 -3.42 2.79 -18.05
CA GLN A 173 -2.47 3.81 -18.50
C GLN A 173 -1.84 4.49 -17.29
N ALA A 174 -0.55 4.22 -17.06
CA ALA A 174 0.23 4.91 -16.05
C ALA A 174 0.70 6.29 -16.55
N ILE A 175 0.75 7.27 -15.65
CA ILE A 175 1.21 8.63 -15.93
C ILE A 175 2.14 9.07 -14.80
N LEU A 176 3.40 9.37 -15.15
CA LEU A 176 4.34 9.98 -14.21
C LEU A 176 4.02 11.48 -14.07
N GLY A 177 3.77 11.94 -12.84
CA GLY A 177 3.59 13.35 -12.53
C GLY A 177 2.76 13.63 -11.28
N ASP A 178 2.56 14.92 -11.00
CA ASP A 178 1.69 15.38 -9.91
C ASP A 178 0.21 15.32 -10.34
N CYS A 179 -0.59 14.58 -9.57
CA CYS A 179 -2.03 14.47 -9.79
C CYS A 179 -2.78 15.82 -9.76
N VAL A 180 -2.29 16.79 -8.98
CA VAL A 180 -2.88 18.14 -8.89
C VAL A 180 -2.75 18.89 -10.22
N GLU A 181 -1.67 18.62 -10.98
CA GLU A 181 -1.43 19.24 -12.28
C GLU A 181 -2.01 18.40 -13.44
N ILE A 182 -1.87 17.08 -13.38
CA ILE A 182 -2.23 16.17 -14.46
C ILE A 182 -3.76 16.03 -14.61
N ALA A 183 -4.47 15.82 -13.50
CA ALA A 183 -5.91 15.57 -13.54
C ALA A 183 -6.70 16.70 -14.24
N PRO A 184 -6.58 17.99 -13.84
CA PRO A 184 -7.33 19.08 -14.48
C PRO A 184 -6.90 19.37 -15.92
N ARG A 185 -5.64 19.07 -16.30
CA ARG A 185 -5.10 19.39 -17.63
C ARG A 185 -5.35 18.31 -18.67
N LYS A 186 -5.32 17.03 -18.27
CA LYS A 186 -5.32 15.89 -19.19
C LYS A 186 -6.49 14.94 -19.02
N LEU A 187 -7.14 14.94 -17.85
CA LEU A 187 -8.15 13.94 -17.49
C LEU A 187 -9.44 14.60 -16.99
N ARG A 188 -9.78 15.77 -17.53
CA ARG A 188 -10.94 16.55 -17.10
C ARG A 188 -12.25 15.86 -17.50
N GLU A 189 -13.18 15.75 -16.56
CA GLU A 189 -14.55 15.30 -16.81
C GLU A 189 -14.68 13.90 -17.48
N ILE A 190 -13.70 13.00 -17.29
CA ILE A 190 -13.71 11.65 -17.89
C ILE A 190 -13.97 10.51 -16.90
N ALA A 191 -13.70 10.71 -15.60
CA ALA A 191 -13.70 9.62 -14.63
C ALA A 191 -15.09 9.35 -14.05
N ASP A 192 -15.55 8.11 -14.11
CA ASP A 192 -16.71 7.64 -13.35
C ASP A 192 -16.36 7.49 -11.87
N ARG A 193 -15.10 7.13 -11.59
CA ARG A 193 -14.59 6.89 -10.24
C ARG A 193 -13.19 7.46 -10.07
N VAL A 194 -12.97 8.20 -8.99
CA VAL A 194 -11.66 8.70 -8.59
C VAL A 194 -11.27 8.08 -7.25
N ILE A 195 -10.06 7.54 -7.15
CA ILE A 195 -9.51 6.96 -5.93
C ILE A 195 -8.37 7.86 -5.45
N MET A 196 -8.51 8.38 -4.24
CA MET A 196 -7.53 9.23 -3.58
C MET A 196 -6.86 8.46 -2.45
N GLY A 197 -6.11 7.41 -2.81
CA GLY A 197 -5.51 6.42 -1.90
C GLY A 197 -4.29 6.88 -1.10
N TYR A 198 -4.26 8.15 -0.66
CA TYR A 198 -3.15 8.75 0.08
C TYR A 198 -3.53 9.04 1.53
N PHE A 199 -2.53 9.35 2.36
CA PHE A 199 -2.71 9.77 3.74
C PHE A 199 -1.77 10.94 4.01
N HIS A 200 -2.20 11.91 4.83
CA HIS A 200 -1.48 13.13 5.23
C HIS A 200 -1.57 14.27 4.20
N GLY A 201 -2.80 14.77 4.00
CA GLY A 201 -3.06 15.96 3.19
C GLY A 201 -3.74 15.64 1.87
N THR A 202 -4.50 14.54 1.80
CA THR A 202 -5.27 14.12 0.63
C THR A 202 -6.25 15.21 0.18
N ILE A 203 -6.79 15.97 1.13
CA ILE A 203 -7.74 17.07 0.87
C ILE A 203 -7.19 18.13 -0.12
N ARG A 204 -5.88 18.33 -0.18
CA ARG A 204 -5.26 19.29 -1.11
C ARG A 204 -5.45 18.91 -2.59
N ALA A 205 -5.58 17.61 -2.88
CA ALA A 205 -5.80 17.11 -4.22
C ALA A 205 -7.29 16.99 -4.58
N LEU A 206 -8.21 17.25 -3.64
CA LEU A 206 -9.65 17.10 -3.86
C LEU A 206 -10.18 17.98 -5.01
N PRO A 207 -9.75 19.26 -5.18
CA PRO A 207 -10.16 20.05 -6.34
C PRO A 207 -9.76 19.42 -7.69
N ALA A 208 -8.57 18.81 -7.75
CA ALA A 208 -8.10 18.11 -8.93
C ALA A 208 -8.93 16.83 -9.18
N ALA A 209 -9.27 16.08 -8.14
CA ALA A 209 -10.17 14.94 -8.21
C ALA A 209 -11.55 15.31 -8.77
N LEU A 210 -12.14 16.39 -8.25
CA LEU A 210 -13.44 16.92 -8.71
C LEU A 210 -13.39 17.35 -10.17
N SER A 211 -12.28 17.96 -10.62
CA SER A 211 -12.13 18.35 -12.03
C SER A 211 -12.10 17.16 -13.00
N ALA A 212 -11.65 15.99 -12.53
CA ALA A 212 -11.56 14.79 -13.35
C ALA A 212 -12.86 13.99 -13.42
N LEU A 213 -13.76 14.15 -12.43
CA LEU A 213 -15.04 13.45 -12.41
C LEU A 213 -15.94 13.91 -13.55
N LYS A 214 -16.66 12.94 -14.15
CA LYS A 214 -17.75 13.25 -15.06
C LYS A 214 -18.78 14.19 -14.40
N PRO A 215 -19.46 15.05 -15.18
CA PRO A 215 -20.41 16.02 -14.62
C PRO A 215 -21.59 15.42 -13.85
N VAL A 216 -21.92 14.15 -14.12
CA VAL A 216 -23.04 13.44 -13.47
C VAL A 216 -22.60 12.02 -13.08
N GLY A 217 -22.96 11.60 -11.86
CA GLY A 217 -22.81 10.21 -11.41
C GLY A 217 -21.41 9.81 -10.93
N GLY A 218 -20.44 10.73 -10.94
CA GLY A 218 -19.08 10.50 -10.50
C GLY A 218 -18.95 10.21 -9.00
N ILE A 219 -18.02 9.32 -8.62
CA ILE A 219 -17.76 8.95 -7.22
C ILE A 219 -16.28 9.15 -6.86
N ILE A 220 -16.00 9.86 -5.76
CA ILE A 220 -14.66 9.93 -5.17
C ILE A 220 -14.58 9.00 -3.96
N HIS A 221 -13.57 8.14 -3.94
CA HIS A 221 -13.11 7.41 -2.76
C HIS A 221 -11.97 8.18 -2.12
N PHE A 222 -12.27 8.88 -1.04
CA PHE A 222 -11.34 9.75 -0.34
C PHE A 222 -10.77 9.03 0.90
N HIS A 223 -9.45 8.79 0.91
CA HIS A 223 -8.75 8.19 2.05
C HIS A 223 -7.98 9.27 2.83
N GLU A 224 -8.13 9.27 4.16
CA GLU A 224 -7.36 10.15 5.05
C GLU A 224 -7.35 9.58 6.49
N LEU A 225 -6.44 10.09 7.31
CA LEU A 225 -6.38 9.79 8.74
C LEU A 225 -7.21 10.79 9.54
N ALA A 226 -8.17 10.27 10.32
CA ALA A 226 -8.90 11.02 11.33
C ALA A 226 -8.51 10.54 12.73
N ARG A 227 -8.48 11.46 13.70
CA ARG A 227 -8.34 11.09 15.11
C ARG A 227 -9.63 10.39 15.55
N ARG A 228 -9.48 9.28 16.27
CA ARG A 228 -10.62 8.55 16.82
C ARG A 228 -11.49 9.48 17.68
N GLY A 229 -12.79 9.52 17.42
CA GLY A 229 -13.76 10.39 18.07
C GLY A 229 -13.91 11.78 17.42
N SER A 230 -13.21 12.09 16.33
CA SER A 230 -13.36 13.34 15.57
C SER A 230 -13.80 13.14 14.13
N GLU A 231 -14.30 11.95 13.79
CA GLU A 231 -14.62 11.53 12.42
C GLU A 231 -15.68 12.43 11.78
N GLU A 232 -16.77 12.74 12.50
CA GLU A 232 -17.82 13.63 11.97
C GLU A 232 -17.32 15.04 11.67
N ARG A 233 -16.48 15.59 12.56
CA ARG A 233 -15.87 16.90 12.36
C ARG A 233 -14.97 16.89 11.13
N PHE A 234 -14.24 15.80 10.92
CA PHE A 234 -13.40 15.62 9.75
C PHE A 234 -14.24 15.58 8.47
N VAL A 235 -15.34 14.81 8.45
CA VAL A 235 -16.23 14.73 7.28
C VAL A 235 -16.78 16.10 6.88
N LYS A 236 -17.18 16.94 7.85
CA LYS A 236 -17.65 18.32 7.62
C LYS A 236 -16.60 19.27 7.03
N GLN A 237 -15.32 18.89 7.02
CA GLN A 237 -14.26 19.68 6.37
C GLN A 237 -14.07 19.27 4.91
N VAL A 238 -14.52 18.07 4.54
CA VAL A 238 -14.36 17.49 3.21
C VAL A 238 -15.61 17.74 2.35
N VAL A 239 -16.80 17.67 2.96
CA VAL A 239 -18.12 17.91 2.36
C VAL A 239 -18.56 19.33 2.66
#